data_AF-A0A5D0T4N7-F1
#
_entry.id   AF-A0A5D0T4N7-F1
#
_cell.length_a   1.000
_cell.length_b   1.000
_cell.length_c   1.000
_cell.angle_alpha   90.00
_cell.angle_beta   90.00
_cell.angle_gamma   90.00
#
_symmetry.space_group_name_H-M   'P 1'
#
loop_
_entity.id
_entity.type
_entity.pdbx_description
1 polymer ?
#
loop_
_entity_poly.entity_id
_entity_poly.type
_entity_poly.pdbx_seq_one_letter_code
_entity_poly.pdbx_strand_id
1 'polypeptide(L)'
;NKDFSAKIISAQCRQNTNYDIVRYAAHPFFLQGYTAMANGENTFYEKNKNFQNNLYKGYLGFESDSQCFLYTLHYVHKVLSWPLIYYKHTITPLSFDEIDQREDNAVLSKIRSSLANLEINGPNTIIGVLPDGSVFNCCDSKKLRPVVVGKNEDTVIITSEVSGLNDVMPERNWEEDIYTHEREMIYVNNDLEVQRWHQ
;
A
#
# COMPACT_ATOMS: atom_id res chain seq x y z
N ASN A 1 -18.42 -23.23 10.37
CA ASN A 1 -18.91 -22.44 9.23
C ASN A 1 -17.99 -22.76 8.04
N LYS A 2 -18.29 -23.81 7.26
CA LYS A 2 -17.41 -24.28 6.17
C LYS A 2 -17.60 -23.48 4.86
N ASP A 3 -18.67 -22.69 4.78
CA ASP A 3 -19.07 -21.97 3.57
C ASP A 3 -18.52 -20.53 3.51
N PHE A 4 -17.91 -20.05 4.60
CA PHE A 4 -17.25 -18.75 4.66
C PHE A 4 -15.73 -18.92 4.71
N SER A 5 -15.15 -19.21 3.54
CA SER A 5 -13.71 -19.36 3.34
C SER A 5 -13.19 -18.29 2.38
N ALA A 6 -12.01 -17.76 2.66
CA ALA A 6 -11.32 -16.82 1.78
C ALA A 6 -9.84 -17.23 1.67
N LYS A 7 -9.25 -17.01 0.50
CA LYS A 7 -7.80 -17.15 0.29
C LYS A 7 -7.03 -15.97 0.89
N ILE A 8 -7.64 -14.80 0.89
CA ILE A 8 -7.05 -13.53 1.32
C ILE A 8 -8.04 -12.84 2.24
N ILE A 9 -7.57 -12.41 3.41
CA ILE A 9 -8.37 -11.67 4.39
C ILE A 9 -7.68 -10.33 4.63
N SER A 10 -8.41 -9.24 4.44
CA SER A 10 -7.94 -7.88 4.72
C SER A 10 -8.86 -7.27 5.77
N ALA A 11 -8.27 -6.81 6.87
CA ALA A 11 -8.99 -6.21 7.97
C ALA A 11 -8.22 -4.99 8.47
N GLN A 12 -8.94 -3.92 8.78
CA GLN A 12 -8.36 -2.69 9.28
C GLN A 12 -9.28 -2.10 10.35
N CYS A 13 -8.70 -1.76 11.49
CA CYS A 13 -9.38 -0.98 12.52
C CYS A 13 -8.95 0.47 12.38
N ARG A 14 -9.90 1.37 12.05
CA ARG A 14 -9.62 2.80 11.92
C ARG A 14 -9.90 3.50 13.25
N GLN A 15 -8.90 4.21 13.76
CA GLN A 15 -9.10 5.18 14.84
C GLN A 15 -9.44 6.54 14.23
N ASN A 16 -10.67 7.01 14.42
CA ASN A 16 -11.06 8.35 13.98
C ASN A 16 -10.49 9.40 14.93
N THR A 17 -9.87 10.44 14.36
CA THR A 17 -9.43 11.65 15.07
C THR A 17 -10.49 12.75 15.08
N ASN A 18 -11.54 12.60 14.26
CA ASN A 18 -12.71 13.49 14.21
C ASN A 18 -13.89 12.90 15.00
N TYR A 19 -14.76 13.77 15.53
CA TYR A 19 -15.92 13.40 16.34
C TYR A 19 -17.03 12.67 15.56
N ASP A 20 -17.13 12.91 14.25
CA ASP A 20 -18.17 12.31 13.41
C ASP A 20 -17.72 10.98 12.79
N ILE A 21 -18.60 9.97 12.87
CA ILE A 21 -18.36 8.65 12.27
C ILE A 21 -18.87 8.65 10.83
N VAL A 22 -17.95 8.58 9.86
CA VAL A 22 -18.27 8.38 8.44
C VAL A 22 -18.05 6.92 8.06
N ARG A 23 -19.14 6.16 7.87
CA ARG A 23 -19.06 4.73 7.50
C ARG A 23 -18.37 4.48 6.16
N TYR A 24 -18.51 5.41 5.22
CA TYR A 24 -17.89 5.33 3.90
C TYR A 24 -16.37 5.57 3.93
N ALA A 25 -15.83 6.02 5.06
CA ALA A 25 -14.40 6.17 5.27
C ALA A 25 -13.79 4.96 6.00
N ALA A 26 -14.56 3.86 6.16
CA ALA A 26 -14.08 2.62 6.73
C ALA A 26 -13.32 1.79 5.69
N HIS A 27 -12.16 1.29 6.09
CA HIS A 27 -11.34 0.36 5.32
C HIS A 27 -11.85 -1.09 5.44
N PRO A 28 -11.41 -1.99 4.57
CA PRO A 28 -10.58 -1.75 3.38
C PRO A 28 -11.36 -1.08 2.24
N PHE A 29 -10.69 -0.25 1.45
CA PHE A 29 -11.27 0.32 0.23
C PHE A 29 -11.12 -0.64 -0.94
N PHE A 30 -12.08 -0.61 -1.86
CA PHE A 30 -12.11 -1.50 -3.02
C PHE A 30 -12.46 -0.75 -4.31
N LEU A 31 -11.78 -1.08 -5.41
CA LEU A 31 -12.10 -0.60 -6.75
C LEU A 31 -11.62 -1.62 -7.81
N GLN A 32 -12.56 -2.17 -8.60
CA GLN A 32 -12.26 -3.04 -9.76
C GLN A 32 -11.28 -4.20 -9.48
N GLY A 33 -11.39 -4.85 -8.32
CA GLY A 33 -10.50 -5.95 -7.92
C GLY A 33 -9.27 -5.52 -7.13
N TYR A 34 -9.00 -4.21 -7.04
CA TYR A 34 -7.96 -3.67 -6.19
C TYR A 34 -8.52 -3.38 -4.81
N THR A 35 -7.78 -3.76 -3.78
CA THR A 35 -8.08 -3.43 -2.39
C THR A 35 -6.91 -2.66 -1.80
N ALA A 36 -7.19 -1.65 -0.98
CA ALA A 36 -6.14 -0.99 -0.20
C ALA A 36 -6.62 -0.62 1.20
N MET A 37 -5.71 -0.78 2.15
CA MET A 37 -5.84 -0.31 3.51
C MET A 37 -4.55 0.36 3.95
N ALA A 38 -4.68 1.35 4.83
CA ALA A 38 -3.53 2.07 5.33
C ALA A 38 -3.66 2.36 6.82
N ASN A 39 -2.51 2.37 7.48
CA ASN A 39 -2.33 2.83 8.84
C ASN A 39 -1.48 4.09 8.76
N GLY A 40 -2.08 5.25 8.98
CA GLY A 40 -1.38 6.49 8.72
C GLY A 40 -2.26 7.73 8.60
N GLU A 41 -1.63 8.82 8.19
CA GLU A 41 -2.26 10.08 7.82
C GLU A 41 -1.45 10.71 6.67
N ASN A 42 -2.13 11.07 5.59
CA ASN A 42 -1.54 11.73 4.43
C ASN A 42 -1.97 13.19 4.34
N THR A 43 -1.02 14.06 4.68
CA THR A 43 -1.18 15.52 4.64
C THR A 43 -1.30 16.09 3.22
N PHE A 44 -0.99 15.31 2.18
CA PHE A 44 -1.18 15.71 0.77
C PHE A 44 -2.57 15.35 0.21
N TYR A 45 -3.51 14.96 1.06
CA TYR A 45 -4.87 14.57 0.66
C TYR A 45 -5.53 15.49 -0.37
N GLU A 46 -5.65 16.79 -0.09
CA GLU A 46 -6.31 17.74 -1.02
C GLU A 46 -5.55 17.86 -2.36
N LYS A 47 -4.22 17.82 -2.33
CA LYS A 47 -3.38 17.81 -3.54
C LYS A 47 -3.65 16.56 -4.37
N ASN A 48 -3.68 15.38 -3.74
CA ASN A 48 -3.95 14.11 -4.41
C ASN A 48 -5.36 14.07 -5.00
N LYS A 49 -6.38 14.38 -4.17
CA LYS A 49 -7.79 14.39 -4.55
C LYS A 49 -8.06 15.28 -5.76
N ASN A 50 -7.59 16.53 -5.73
CA ASN A 50 -7.84 17.49 -6.81
C ASN A 50 -7.24 17.03 -8.14
N PHE A 51 -6.07 16.38 -8.11
CA PHE A 51 -5.49 15.78 -9.30
C PHE A 51 -6.25 14.54 -9.76
N GLN A 52 -6.57 13.63 -8.83
CA GLN A 52 -7.22 12.35 -9.11
C GLN A 52 -8.64 12.50 -9.67
N ASN A 53 -9.40 13.52 -9.25
CA ASN A 53 -10.76 13.79 -9.75
C ASN A 53 -10.86 13.81 -11.29
N ASN A 54 -9.78 14.20 -11.99
CA ASN A 54 -9.75 14.30 -13.44
C ASN A 54 -9.13 13.08 -14.15
N LEU A 55 -8.59 12.11 -13.42
CA LEU A 55 -7.87 10.97 -14.01
C LEU A 55 -8.80 9.83 -14.44
N TYR A 56 -9.86 9.59 -13.66
CA TYR A 56 -10.77 8.48 -13.90
C TYR A 56 -12.15 8.77 -13.32
N LYS A 57 -13.21 8.58 -14.13
CA LYS A 57 -14.60 8.89 -13.76
C LYS A 57 -15.10 8.13 -12.53
N GLY A 58 -14.50 6.98 -12.21
CA GLY A 58 -14.86 6.17 -11.05
C GLY A 58 -14.18 6.56 -9.74
N TYR A 59 -13.32 7.58 -9.73
CA TYR A 59 -12.72 8.10 -8.50
C TYR A 59 -13.71 9.07 -7.85
N LEU A 60 -14.52 8.55 -6.92
CA LEU A 60 -15.64 9.25 -6.29
C LEU A 60 -15.63 9.00 -4.77
N GLY A 61 -16.26 9.89 -4.01
CA GLY A 61 -16.47 9.67 -2.57
C GLY A 61 -15.15 9.65 -1.78
N PHE A 62 -14.31 10.67 -1.98
CA PHE A 62 -13.11 10.91 -1.19
C PHE A 62 -13.50 11.28 0.26
N GLU A 63 -13.72 10.26 1.08
CA GLU A 63 -14.08 10.37 2.50
C GLU A 63 -12.87 10.09 3.42
N SER A 64 -11.80 9.50 2.87
CA SER A 64 -10.51 9.29 3.53
C SER A 64 -9.35 9.55 2.56
N ASP A 65 -8.29 10.13 3.11
CA ASP A 65 -6.97 10.25 2.48
C ASP A 65 -6.40 8.92 1.95
N SER A 66 -6.70 7.81 2.62
CA SER A 66 -6.27 6.48 2.21
C SER A 66 -6.89 6.01 0.89
N GLN A 67 -8.04 6.55 0.48
CA GLN A 67 -8.61 6.28 -0.84
C GLN A 67 -7.70 6.81 -1.95
N CYS A 68 -6.94 7.88 -1.70
CA CYS A 68 -5.96 8.37 -2.66
C CYS A 68 -4.90 7.31 -2.96
N PHE A 69 -4.52 6.46 -2.01
CA PHE A 69 -3.58 5.36 -2.24
C PHE A 69 -4.17 4.32 -3.20
N LEU A 70 -5.43 3.92 -2.97
CA LEU A 70 -6.14 2.99 -3.85
C LEU A 70 -6.26 3.56 -5.27
N TYR A 71 -6.61 4.84 -5.41
CA TYR A 71 -6.79 5.47 -6.72
C TYR A 71 -5.46 5.68 -7.45
N THR A 72 -4.37 5.98 -6.73
CA THR A 72 -3.03 6.00 -7.31
C THR A 72 -2.62 4.60 -7.77
N LEU A 73 -2.84 3.56 -6.95
CA LEU A 73 -2.56 2.17 -7.30
C LEU A 73 -3.34 1.76 -8.56
N HIS A 74 -4.65 2.01 -8.56
CA HIS A 74 -5.51 1.71 -9.69
C HIS A 74 -5.07 2.49 -10.94
N TYR A 75 -4.75 3.79 -10.83
CA TYR A 75 -4.31 4.57 -11.97
C TYR A 75 -3.01 4.03 -12.57
N VAL A 76 -1.99 3.83 -11.74
CA VAL A 76 -0.67 3.34 -12.19
C VAL A 76 -0.77 1.91 -12.74
N HIS A 77 -1.37 1.00 -11.98
CA HIS A 77 -1.38 -0.43 -12.33
C HIS A 77 -2.44 -0.78 -13.38
N LYS A 78 -3.67 -0.24 -13.26
CA LYS A 78 -4.78 -0.58 -14.17
C LYS A 78 -4.84 0.33 -15.39
N VAL A 79 -4.85 1.64 -15.18
CA VAL A 79 -5.13 2.61 -16.26
C VAL A 79 -3.89 2.81 -17.14
N LEU A 80 -2.72 3.01 -16.53
CA LEU A 80 -1.46 3.14 -17.25
C LEU A 80 -0.83 1.80 -17.63
N SER A 81 -1.30 0.69 -17.03
CA SER A 81 -0.76 -0.66 -17.24
C SER A 81 0.74 -0.76 -16.93
N TRP A 82 1.18 -0.02 -15.92
CA TRP A 82 2.58 -0.01 -15.48
C TRP A 82 2.83 -1.09 -14.44
N PRO A 83 4.05 -1.68 -14.39
CA PRO A 83 4.45 -2.58 -13.32
C PRO A 83 4.22 -2.00 -11.93
N LEU A 84 3.84 -2.85 -10.96
CA LEU A 84 3.53 -2.45 -9.59
C LEU A 84 4.67 -1.65 -8.93
N ILE A 85 5.94 -1.93 -9.25
CA ILE A 85 7.08 -1.19 -8.70
C ILE A 85 6.98 0.33 -8.92
N TYR A 86 6.37 0.78 -10.01
CA TYR A 86 6.18 2.20 -10.29
C TYR A 86 5.11 2.85 -9.43
N TYR A 87 4.24 2.07 -8.77
CA TYR A 87 3.38 2.59 -7.71
C TYR A 87 4.23 3.19 -6.58
N LYS A 88 5.29 2.49 -6.13
CA LYS A 88 6.18 2.98 -5.07
C LYS A 88 6.98 4.21 -5.50
N HIS A 89 7.48 4.24 -6.73
CA HIS A 89 8.11 5.46 -7.28
C HIS A 89 7.12 6.63 -7.45
N THR A 90 5.81 6.37 -7.56
CA THR A 90 4.80 7.42 -7.64
C THR A 90 4.45 7.97 -6.26
N ILE A 91 4.18 7.11 -5.27
CA ILE A 91 3.76 7.57 -3.94
C ILE A 91 4.94 8.13 -3.13
N THR A 92 6.14 7.55 -3.26
CA THR A 92 7.35 8.01 -2.56
C THR A 92 8.50 8.09 -3.55
N PRO A 93 8.54 9.10 -4.43
CA PRO A 93 9.62 9.23 -5.41
C PRO A 93 10.97 9.42 -4.72
N LEU A 94 12.01 8.90 -5.36
CA LEU A 94 13.40 9.17 -5.01
C LEU A 94 13.71 10.67 -5.19
N SER A 95 14.64 11.20 -4.41
CA SER A 95 15.18 12.55 -4.59
C SER A 95 15.85 12.71 -5.96
N PHE A 96 16.06 13.94 -6.41
CA PHE A 96 16.73 14.20 -7.68
C PHE A 96 18.14 13.60 -7.70
N ASP A 97 18.91 13.77 -6.61
CA ASP A 97 20.26 13.21 -6.49
C ASP A 97 20.27 11.68 -6.53
N GLU A 98 19.29 11.01 -5.91
CA GLU A 98 19.13 9.55 -5.98
C GLU A 98 18.74 9.10 -7.40
N ILE A 99 17.85 9.85 -8.08
CA ILE A 99 17.42 9.54 -9.45
C ILE A 99 18.58 9.67 -10.43
N ASP A 100 19.39 10.72 -10.33
CA ASP A 100 20.50 10.98 -11.27
C ASP A 100 21.57 9.87 -11.26
N GLN A 101 21.67 9.11 -10.17
CA GLN A 101 22.60 7.98 -10.02
C GLN A 101 22.06 6.66 -10.59
N ARG A 102 20.78 6.60 -10.97
CA ARG A 102 20.13 5.39 -11.49
C ARG A 102 20.33 5.24 -13.00
N GLU A 103 20.40 3.99 -13.46
CA GLU A 103 20.42 3.67 -14.90
C GLU A 103 19.11 4.10 -15.61
N ASP A 104 17.97 3.96 -14.94
CA ASP A 104 16.64 4.32 -15.46
C ASP A 104 16.21 5.76 -15.09
N ASN A 105 17.15 6.66 -14.80
CA ASN A 105 16.90 8.04 -14.37
C ASN A 105 15.88 8.78 -15.25
N ALA A 106 15.91 8.57 -16.56
CA ALA A 106 15.03 9.25 -17.51
C ALA A 106 13.56 8.85 -17.31
N VAL A 107 13.31 7.59 -16.92
CA VAL A 107 11.96 7.09 -16.60
C VAL A 107 11.51 7.65 -15.27
N LEU A 108 12.35 7.56 -14.24
CA LEU A 108 12.03 8.03 -12.89
C LEU A 108 11.77 9.53 -12.84
N SER A 109 12.57 10.34 -13.56
CA SER A 109 12.37 11.78 -13.70
C SER A 109 11.03 12.12 -14.36
N LYS A 110 10.61 11.34 -15.37
CA LYS A 110 9.31 11.53 -16.02
C LYS A 110 8.14 11.15 -15.10
N ILE A 111 8.26 10.05 -14.36
CA ILE A 111 7.26 9.62 -13.37
C ILE A 111 7.10 10.72 -12.32
N ARG A 112 8.20 11.15 -11.69
CA ARG A 112 8.21 12.21 -10.68
C ARG A 112 7.59 13.51 -11.20
N SER A 113 7.97 13.94 -12.40
CA SER A 113 7.46 15.19 -12.98
C SER A 113 5.97 15.11 -13.37
N SER A 114 5.52 13.97 -13.89
CA SER A 114 4.15 13.81 -14.40
C SER A 114 3.15 13.50 -13.29
N LEU A 115 3.59 12.81 -12.25
CA LEU A 115 2.74 12.30 -11.17
C LEU A 115 3.08 12.92 -9.80
N ALA A 116 3.77 14.07 -9.75
CA ALA A 116 4.12 14.79 -8.51
C ALA A 116 2.92 15.07 -7.59
N ASN A 117 1.71 15.12 -8.14
CA ASN A 117 0.48 15.32 -7.38
C ASN A 117 -0.11 14.03 -6.79
N LEU A 118 0.51 12.87 -7.02
CA LEU A 118 0.13 11.58 -6.42
C LEU A 118 1.07 11.14 -5.29
N GLU A 119 2.12 11.92 -5.03
CA GLU A 119 3.03 11.72 -3.90
C GLU A 119 2.28 11.77 -2.57
N ILE A 120 2.78 11.02 -1.59
CA ILE A 120 2.25 11.02 -0.22
C ILE A 120 3.18 11.80 0.70
N ASN A 121 2.60 12.41 1.73
CA ASN A 121 3.38 13.05 2.79
C ASN A 121 2.75 12.81 4.15
N GLY A 122 3.55 12.33 5.10
CA GLY A 122 3.09 11.94 6.42
C GLY A 122 3.19 10.43 6.65
N PRO A 123 2.96 9.99 7.89
CA PRO A 123 3.20 8.63 8.33
C PRO A 123 2.22 7.67 7.67
N ASN A 124 2.67 6.67 6.92
CA ASN A 124 1.79 5.70 6.27
C ASN A 124 2.44 4.33 6.10
N THR A 125 1.72 3.28 6.49
CA THR A 125 1.93 1.91 6.01
C THR A 125 0.74 1.56 5.13
N ILE A 126 0.97 1.06 3.92
CA ILE A 126 -0.07 0.69 2.97
C ILE A 126 0.01 -0.82 2.71
N ILE A 127 -1.12 -1.50 2.78
CA ILE A 127 -1.27 -2.90 2.36
C ILE A 127 -2.31 -2.92 1.25
N GLY A 128 -1.99 -3.57 0.13
CA GLY A 128 -2.89 -3.69 -1.00
C GLY A 128 -3.01 -5.11 -1.52
N VAL A 129 -4.17 -5.40 -2.12
CA VAL A 129 -4.44 -6.65 -2.83
C VAL A 129 -4.71 -6.32 -4.29
N LEU A 130 -4.05 -7.02 -5.19
CA LEU A 130 -4.25 -6.87 -6.63
C LEU A 130 -5.34 -7.82 -7.16
N PRO A 131 -5.91 -7.55 -8.35
CA PRO A 131 -6.95 -8.40 -8.92
C PRO A 131 -6.56 -9.87 -9.18
N ASP A 132 -5.27 -10.16 -9.27
CA ASP A 132 -4.74 -11.53 -9.45
C ASP A 132 -4.57 -12.30 -8.14
N GLY A 133 -4.91 -11.69 -7.00
CA GLY A 133 -4.78 -12.31 -5.67
C GLY A 133 -3.42 -12.08 -5.01
N SER A 134 -2.49 -11.40 -5.66
CA SER A 134 -1.25 -11.02 -4.98
C SER A 134 -1.47 -9.90 -3.96
N VAL A 135 -0.64 -9.89 -2.91
CA VAL A 135 -0.69 -8.92 -1.81
C VAL A 135 0.64 -8.17 -1.75
N PHE A 136 0.60 -6.88 -1.49
CA PHE A 136 1.82 -6.10 -1.31
C PHE A 136 1.75 -5.19 -0.08
N ASN A 137 2.92 -4.79 0.39
CA ASN A 137 3.07 -3.80 1.44
C ASN A 137 4.20 -2.81 1.12
N CYS A 138 3.97 -1.54 1.43
CA CYS A 138 5.00 -0.51 1.37
C CYS A 138 4.74 0.59 2.41
N CYS A 139 5.79 1.32 2.76
CA CYS A 139 5.76 2.39 3.77
C CYS A 139 5.96 3.77 3.16
N ASP A 140 5.72 4.82 3.95
CA ASP A 140 6.17 6.18 3.66
C ASP A 140 7.70 6.28 3.66
N SER A 141 8.25 7.37 3.11
CA SER A 141 9.70 7.56 2.94
C SER A 141 10.50 7.68 4.23
N LYS A 142 9.83 7.82 5.38
CA LYS A 142 10.46 7.90 6.71
C LYS A 142 10.10 6.71 7.60
N LYS A 143 9.31 5.74 7.11
CA LYS A 143 8.85 4.55 7.83
C LYS A 143 8.32 4.90 9.24
N LEU A 144 7.32 5.76 9.31
CA LEU A 144 6.82 6.30 10.58
C LEU A 144 5.76 5.40 11.25
N ARG A 145 5.33 4.34 10.58
CA ARG A 145 4.35 3.37 11.09
C ARG A 145 4.96 1.96 11.06
N PRO A 146 4.65 1.13 12.06
CA PRO A 146 5.16 -0.23 12.11
C PRO A 146 4.43 -1.11 11.10
N VAL A 147 5.15 -2.12 10.61
CA VAL A 147 4.60 -3.24 9.86
C VAL A 147 5.57 -4.41 9.98
N VAL A 148 5.02 -5.61 10.08
CA VAL A 148 5.76 -6.87 10.12
C VAL A 148 5.05 -7.88 9.23
N VAL A 149 5.86 -8.68 8.53
CA VAL A 149 5.43 -9.79 7.70
C VAL A 149 5.95 -11.06 8.32
N GLY A 150 5.05 -11.88 8.84
CA GLY A 150 5.37 -13.23 9.33
C GLY A 150 4.83 -14.28 8.37
N LYS A 151 5.48 -15.44 8.32
CA LYS A 151 5.01 -16.57 7.50
C LYS A 151 5.25 -17.90 8.19
N ASN A 152 4.49 -18.90 7.76
CA ASN A 152 4.78 -20.31 7.94
C ASN A 152 4.58 -21.02 6.57
N GLU A 153 4.49 -22.35 6.56
CA GLU A 153 4.34 -23.13 5.33
C GLU A 153 3.03 -22.86 4.58
N ASP A 154 1.96 -22.50 5.30
CA ASP A 154 0.60 -22.43 4.76
C ASP A 154 0.03 -21.00 4.70
N THR A 155 0.67 -20.02 5.32
CA THR A 155 0.10 -18.67 5.50
C THR A 155 1.18 -17.60 5.61
N VAL A 156 0.90 -16.44 5.01
CA VAL A 156 1.66 -15.19 5.19
C VAL A 156 0.72 -14.15 5.80
N ILE A 157 1.18 -13.45 6.84
CA ILE A 157 0.43 -12.39 7.51
C ILE A 157 1.24 -11.11 7.49
N ILE A 158 0.61 -10.01 7.04
CA ILE A 158 1.14 -8.65 7.13
C ILE A 158 0.30 -7.90 8.16
N THR A 159 0.93 -7.40 9.22
CA THR A 159 0.23 -6.72 10.32
C THR A 159 1.05 -5.55 10.87
N SER A 160 0.38 -4.63 11.59
CA SER A 160 1.05 -3.49 12.23
C SER A 160 1.85 -3.89 13.46
N GLU A 161 1.52 -5.00 14.13
CA GLU A 161 2.16 -5.42 15.39
C GLU A 161 2.47 -6.91 15.42
N VAL A 162 3.61 -7.26 16.02
CA VAL A 162 4.06 -8.65 16.21
C VAL A 162 3.11 -9.44 17.11
N SER A 163 2.38 -8.77 18.01
CA SER A 163 1.34 -9.38 18.87
C SER A 163 0.33 -10.18 18.04
N GLY A 164 -0.14 -9.62 16.92
CA GLY A 164 -1.07 -10.32 16.02
C GLY A 164 -0.48 -11.56 15.37
N LEU A 165 0.82 -11.56 15.06
CA LEU A 165 1.51 -12.76 14.57
C LEU A 165 1.68 -13.79 15.68
N ASN A 166 1.99 -13.37 16.90
CA ASN A 166 2.19 -14.27 18.03
C ASN A 166 0.89 -15.00 18.42
N ASP A 167 -0.25 -14.33 18.28
CA ASP A 167 -1.55 -14.93 18.57
C ASP A 167 -1.99 -15.92 17.48
N VAL A 168 -1.77 -15.60 16.20
CA VAL A 168 -2.28 -16.39 15.06
C VAL A 168 -1.28 -17.45 14.58
N MET A 169 0.02 -17.18 14.71
CA MET A 169 1.13 -18.05 14.30
C MET A 169 2.21 -18.09 15.40
N PRO A 170 1.89 -18.63 16.60
CA PRO A 170 2.83 -18.67 17.73
C PRO A 170 4.10 -19.48 17.43
N GLU A 171 3.95 -20.58 16.69
CA GLU A 171 5.03 -21.54 16.38
C GLU A 171 5.93 -21.13 15.19
N ARG A 172 5.68 -19.97 14.56
CA ARG A 172 6.52 -19.51 13.44
C ARG A 172 7.95 -19.19 13.93
N ASN A 173 8.93 -19.24 13.03
CA ASN A 173 10.27 -18.75 13.33
C ASN A 173 10.30 -17.20 13.32
N TRP A 174 10.40 -16.56 14.49
CA TRP A 174 10.38 -15.09 14.60
C TRP A 174 11.63 -14.44 14.01
N GLU A 175 12.73 -15.17 13.86
CA GLU A 175 13.95 -14.67 13.22
C GLU A 175 13.77 -14.44 11.71
N GLU A 176 12.74 -15.04 11.11
CA GLU A 176 12.38 -14.89 9.70
C GLU A 176 11.33 -13.79 9.46
N ASP A 177 10.84 -13.13 10.52
CA ASP A 177 9.90 -12.02 10.37
C ASP A 177 10.56 -10.86 9.59
N ILE A 178 9.85 -10.35 8.58
CA ILE A 178 10.34 -9.28 7.71
C ILE A 178 9.71 -7.95 8.13
N TYR A 179 10.53 -6.92 8.29
CA TYR A 179 10.09 -5.56 8.56
C TYR A 179 10.32 -4.70 7.32
N THR A 180 9.24 -4.27 6.66
CA THR A 180 9.33 -3.50 5.41
C THR A 180 10.01 -2.14 5.64
N HIS A 181 11.09 -1.87 4.91
CA HIS A 181 11.81 -0.60 5.01
C HIS A 181 11.23 0.52 4.13
N GLU A 182 11.69 1.75 4.34
CA GLU A 182 11.23 2.97 3.66
C GLU A 182 11.37 2.92 2.13
N ARG A 183 12.41 2.25 1.63
CA ARG A 183 12.69 2.05 0.19
C ARG A 183 12.28 0.67 -0.30
N GLU A 184 11.46 -0.05 0.43
CA GLU A 184 11.04 -1.40 0.06
C GLU A 184 9.57 -1.46 -0.34
N MET A 185 9.28 -2.45 -1.18
CA MET A 185 7.96 -3.03 -1.34
C MET A 185 8.08 -4.54 -1.10
N ILE A 186 7.26 -5.05 -0.19
CA ILE A 186 7.05 -6.50 -0.02
C ILE A 186 5.94 -6.91 -0.97
N TYR A 187 6.13 -8.03 -1.65
CA TYR A 187 5.14 -8.64 -2.54
C TYR A 187 4.98 -10.11 -2.18
N VAL A 188 3.74 -10.59 -2.12
CA VAL A 188 3.38 -11.97 -1.79
C VAL A 188 2.52 -12.50 -2.94
N ASN A 189 2.99 -13.56 -3.60
CA ASN A 189 2.26 -14.20 -4.68
C ASN A 189 1.27 -15.26 -4.16
N ASN A 190 0.53 -15.89 -5.08
CA ASN A 190 -0.45 -16.91 -4.74
C ASN A 190 0.18 -18.23 -4.25
N ASP A 191 1.50 -18.40 -4.39
CA ASP A 191 2.27 -19.55 -3.90
C ASP A 191 2.90 -19.26 -2.52
N LEU A 192 2.49 -18.17 -1.86
CA LEU A 192 2.98 -17.70 -0.55
C LEU A 192 4.46 -17.30 -0.54
N GLU A 193 5.07 -17.10 -1.71
CA GLU A 193 6.43 -16.60 -1.81
C GLU A 193 6.47 -15.11 -1.48
N VAL A 194 7.33 -14.75 -0.53
CA VAL A 194 7.55 -13.37 -0.11
C VAL A 194 8.76 -12.81 -0.85
N GLN A 195 8.55 -11.80 -1.68
CA GLN A 195 9.57 -11.10 -2.44
C GLN A 195 9.80 -9.71 -1.87
N ARG A 196 11.06 -9.29 -1.82
CA ARG A 196 11.48 -7.94 -1.41
C ARG A 196 11.99 -7.21 -2.63
N TRP A 197 11.36 -6.10 -2.95
CA TRP A 197 11.84 -5.18 -3.98
C TRP A 197 12.36 -3.91 -3.32
N HIS A 198 13.52 -3.45 -3.77
CA HIS A 198 14.16 -2.23 -3.32
C HIS A 198 14.10 -1.16 -4.42
N GLN A 199 13.77 0.06 -4.00
CA GLN A 199 13.61 1.24 -4.85
C GLN A 199 14.95 1.75 -5.40
#